data_AF-A0A920MZQ6-F1
#
_entry.id   AF-A0A920MZQ6-F1
#
_cell.length_a   1.000
_cell.length_b   1.000
_cell.length_c   1.000
_cell.angle_alpha   90.00
_cell.angle_beta   90.00
_cell.angle_gamma   90.00
#
_symmetry.space_group_name_H-M   'P 1'
#
loop_
_entity.id
_entity.type
_entity.pdbx_description
1 polymer ?
#
loop_
_entity_poly.entity_id
_entity_poly.type
_entity_poly.pdbx_seq_one_letter_code
_entity_poly.pdbx_strand_id
1 'polypeptide(L)'
;MLSSSPRCRLSLGVPEQVEGGEGPGDKLPLKSGKTPFSIQIVTASREVIPNTGKPNPFAKLHKALPEDKSDNAASLSFLLTFGKFRFLCCGDLTWNIEAKLMTPNNPIGRVDMFMVTHHGLPSSNNPVLVRAIDPRVAVMCNGPTKGGAESVIKTLREGKSLKALYQLHRNVKLGPKLQTPAKFIANGGQTDGCEGVWVKARISPGGKRYTVQIGPEGKPKRYKSR
;
A
#
# COMPACT_ATOMS: atom_id res chain seq x y z
N MET A 1 25.00 29.69 14.48
CA MET A 1 24.96 28.26 14.88
C MET A 1 23.93 27.54 14.01
N LEU A 2 24.39 26.82 12.99
CA LEU A 2 23.52 26.01 12.11
C LEU A 2 23.32 24.64 12.75
N SER A 3 22.08 24.36 13.18
CA SER A 3 21.66 23.07 13.69
C SER A 3 21.59 22.06 12.53
N SER A 4 22.57 21.16 12.46
CA SER A 4 22.57 20.01 11.57
C SER A 4 21.55 18.97 12.06
N SER A 5 20.39 18.93 11.42
CA SER A 5 19.45 17.80 11.58
C SER A 5 20.08 16.53 11.00
N PRO A 6 20.17 15.41 11.74
CA PRO A 6 20.74 14.19 11.20
C PRO A 6 19.80 13.61 10.14
N ARG A 7 20.23 13.66 8.88
CA ARG A 7 19.58 12.92 7.80
C ARG A 7 19.90 11.45 7.99
N CYS A 8 18.88 10.61 8.22
CA CYS A 8 19.02 9.17 8.11
C CYS A 8 19.35 8.86 6.64
N ARG A 9 20.62 8.57 6.34
CA ARG A 9 21.07 8.12 5.02
C ARG A 9 20.80 6.62 4.95
N LEU A 10 19.98 6.18 3.99
CA LEU A 10 19.85 4.76 3.66
C LEU A 10 21.07 4.40 2.81
N SER A 11 22.09 3.80 3.41
CA SER A 11 23.18 3.17 2.65
C SER A 11 22.78 1.73 2.38
N LEU A 12 22.41 1.43 1.12
CA LEU A 12 22.39 0.06 0.63
C LEU A 12 23.85 -0.33 0.41
N GLY A 13 24.51 -0.84 1.46
CA GLY A 13 25.71 -1.64 1.24
C GLY A 13 25.26 -2.91 0.54
N VAL A 14 25.86 -3.24 -0.60
CA VAL A 14 25.69 -4.54 -1.25
C VAL A 14 26.14 -5.58 -0.22
N PRO A 15 25.24 -6.40 0.37
CA PRO A 15 25.69 -7.50 1.17
C PRO A 15 26.29 -8.51 0.21
N GLU A 16 27.52 -8.91 0.50
CA GLU A 16 28.04 -10.21 0.16
C GLU A 16 26.94 -11.25 0.42
N GLN A 17 26.65 -12.05 -0.60
CA GLN A 17 25.50 -12.94 -0.77
C GLN A 17 24.72 -13.27 0.52
N VAL A 18 23.48 -12.76 0.60
CA VAL A 18 22.52 -13.24 1.59
C VAL A 18 22.04 -14.61 1.13
N GLU A 19 22.54 -15.68 1.75
CA GLU A 19 21.92 -17.00 1.67
C GLU A 19 20.53 -16.94 2.34
N GLY A 20 19.51 -16.62 1.56
CA GLY A 20 18.12 -16.56 1.97
C GLY A 20 17.27 -16.14 0.78
N GLY A 21 16.29 -16.95 0.40
CA GLY A 21 15.43 -16.67 -0.75
C GLY A 21 14.63 -15.38 -0.60
N GLU A 22 13.97 -14.96 -1.68
CA GLU A 22 12.96 -13.89 -1.68
C GLU A 22 11.54 -14.49 -1.60
N GLY A 23 11.36 -15.52 -0.78
CA GLY A 23 10.12 -16.26 -0.62
C GLY A 23 9.14 -15.64 0.39
N PRO A 24 7.87 -16.07 0.41
CA PRO A 24 6.92 -15.62 1.42
C PRO A 24 7.39 -16.02 2.83
N GLY A 25 7.49 -15.03 3.71
CA GLY A 25 7.94 -15.19 5.09
C GLY A 25 9.32 -14.59 5.35
N ASP A 26 10.14 -14.49 4.30
CA ASP A 26 11.49 -13.97 4.39
C ASP A 26 11.51 -12.50 4.81
N LYS A 27 12.57 -12.11 5.53
CA LYS A 27 12.78 -10.75 6.03
C LYS A 27 13.99 -10.14 5.36
N LEU A 28 13.85 -8.93 4.84
CA LEU A 28 14.97 -8.21 4.25
C LEU A 28 15.93 -7.72 5.35
N PRO A 29 17.25 -7.99 5.25
CA PRO A 29 18.22 -7.66 6.28
C PRO A 29 18.57 -6.16 6.25
N LEU A 30 17.66 -5.33 6.75
CA LEU A 30 17.79 -3.88 6.75
C LEU A 30 18.21 -3.38 8.13
N LYS A 31 19.30 -2.61 8.18
CA LYS A 31 19.72 -1.90 9.39
C LYS A 31 18.88 -0.65 9.58
N SER A 32 18.46 -0.39 10.81
CA SER A 32 17.81 0.86 11.21
C SER A 32 18.50 1.43 12.44
N GLY A 33 18.33 2.73 12.66
CA GLY A 33 18.78 3.39 13.87
C GLY A 33 17.93 2.97 15.09
N LYS A 34 17.59 3.92 15.96
CA LYS A 34 16.89 3.63 17.22
C LYS A 34 15.45 3.10 17.07
N THR A 35 14.85 3.18 15.88
CA THR A 35 13.48 2.71 15.65
C THR A 35 13.50 1.32 15.01
N PRO A 36 12.85 0.30 15.60
CA PRO A 36 12.74 -1.01 14.98
C PRO A 36 12.17 -0.90 13.56
N PHE A 37 12.80 -1.59 12.63
CA PHE A 37 12.43 -1.58 11.22
C PHE A 37 12.49 -3.01 10.68
N SER A 38 11.48 -3.41 9.93
CA SER A 38 11.46 -4.69 9.25
C SER A 38 10.64 -4.60 7.97
N ILE A 39 11.07 -5.35 6.95
CA ILE A 39 10.24 -5.67 5.79
C ILE A 39 10.12 -7.19 5.76
N GLN A 40 8.88 -7.68 5.77
CA GLN A 40 8.57 -9.10 5.60
C GLN A 40 7.87 -9.30 4.26
N ILE A 41 8.36 -10.23 3.45
CA ILE A 41 7.70 -10.66 2.22
C ILE A 41 6.47 -11.47 2.62
N VAL A 42 5.29 -11.08 2.12
CA VAL A 42 4.01 -11.74 2.45
C VAL A 42 3.45 -12.55 1.29
N THR A 43 3.85 -12.24 0.05
CA THR A 43 3.62 -13.05 -1.13
C THR A 43 4.83 -12.99 -2.05
N ALA A 44 5.09 -14.06 -2.79
CA ALA A 44 6.03 -14.13 -3.89
C ALA A 44 5.71 -15.39 -4.71
N SER A 45 5.84 -15.32 -6.04
CA SER A 45 5.69 -16.49 -6.91
C SER A 45 4.37 -17.27 -6.72
N ARG A 46 3.26 -16.54 -6.50
CA ARG A 46 1.89 -17.08 -6.24
C ARG A 46 1.72 -17.80 -4.89
N GLU A 47 2.77 -17.83 -4.10
CA GLU A 47 2.73 -18.32 -2.72
C GLU A 47 2.52 -17.17 -1.73
N VAL A 48 1.98 -17.53 -0.57
CA VAL A 48 1.62 -16.61 0.51
C VAL A 48 2.22 -17.12 1.82
N ILE A 49 2.47 -16.20 2.77
CA ILE A 49 2.82 -16.60 4.14
C ILE A 49 1.75 -17.50 4.77
N PRO A 50 2.10 -18.34 5.77
CA PRO A 50 1.11 -19.14 6.48
C PRO A 50 -0.08 -18.31 6.95
N ASN A 51 -1.30 -18.75 6.62
CA ASN A 51 -2.54 -18.04 6.91
C ASN A 51 -2.92 -18.18 8.41
N THR A 52 -2.18 -17.48 9.25
CA THR A 52 -2.33 -17.46 10.71
C THR A 52 -3.00 -16.16 11.17
N GLY A 53 -3.23 -16.02 12.48
CA GLY A 53 -3.85 -14.82 13.06
C GLY A 53 -5.35 -14.99 13.32
N LYS A 54 -6.04 -13.87 13.55
CA LYS A 54 -7.48 -13.89 13.87
C LYS A 54 -8.30 -14.23 12.62
N PRO A 55 -9.43 -14.94 12.76
CA PRO A 55 -10.36 -15.15 11.66
C PRO A 55 -10.71 -13.85 10.95
N ASN A 56 -10.69 -13.86 9.61
CA ASN A 56 -11.09 -12.72 8.81
C ASN A 56 -12.62 -12.69 8.72
N PRO A 57 -13.32 -11.74 9.38
CA PRO A 57 -14.78 -11.69 9.35
C PRO A 57 -15.33 -11.40 7.94
N PHE A 58 -14.47 -10.95 7.02
CA PHE A 58 -14.82 -10.65 5.64
C PHE A 58 -14.54 -11.80 4.67
N ALA A 59 -13.99 -12.93 5.11
CA ALA A 59 -13.60 -14.06 4.25
C ALA A 59 -14.70 -14.49 3.26
N LYS A 60 -15.97 -14.48 3.69
CA LYS A 60 -17.14 -14.84 2.86
C LYS A 60 -17.44 -13.86 1.71
N LEU A 61 -16.80 -12.70 1.67
CA LEU A 61 -16.96 -11.72 0.58
C LEU A 61 -16.18 -12.11 -0.68
N HIS A 62 -15.21 -13.03 -0.58
CA HIS A 62 -14.49 -13.48 -1.75
C HIS A 62 -15.42 -14.29 -2.65
N LYS A 63 -15.47 -13.88 -3.92
CA LYS A 63 -16.00 -14.66 -5.03
C LYS A 63 -14.84 -14.86 -5.99
N ALA A 64 -14.46 -16.12 -6.24
CA ALA A 64 -13.33 -16.41 -7.10
C ALA A 64 -13.56 -15.85 -8.51
N LEU A 65 -12.50 -15.29 -9.09
CA LEU A 65 -12.43 -14.99 -10.51
C LEU A 65 -11.72 -16.15 -11.24
N PRO A 66 -11.75 -16.22 -12.57
CA PRO A 66 -10.86 -17.11 -13.31
C PRO A 66 -9.40 -16.94 -12.88
N GLU A 67 -8.62 -18.01 -12.97
CA GLU A 67 -7.20 -17.98 -12.64
C GLU A 67 -6.46 -16.93 -13.50
N ASP A 68 -5.70 -16.06 -12.84
CA ASP A 68 -4.81 -15.12 -13.50
C ASP A 68 -3.43 -15.78 -13.71
N LYS A 69 -3.09 -16.03 -14.97
CA LYS A 69 -1.83 -16.67 -15.39
C LYS A 69 -0.69 -15.67 -15.64
N SER A 70 -0.96 -14.37 -15.56
CA SER A 70 0.06 -13.34 -15.73
C SER A 70 1.07 -13.33 -14.58
N ASP A 71 2.18 -12.62 -14.80
CA ASP A 71 3.20 -12.30 -13.80
C ASP A 71 2.63 -11.47 -12.62
N ASN A 72 1.57 -10.70 -12.81
CA ASN A 72 0.91 -9.96 -11.74
C ASN A 72 0.46 -10.88 -10.58
N ALA A 73 -0.03 -12.09 -10.89
CA ALA A 73 -0.38 -13.09 -9.87
C ALA A 73 0.84 -13.57 -9.06
N ALA A 74 2.04 -13.43 -9.61
CA ALA A 74 3.31 -13.75 -8.95
C ALA A 74 3.93 -12.57 -8.18
N SER A 75 3.25 -11.43 -8.09
CA SER A 75 3.77 -10.20 -7.46
C SER A 75 4.37 -10.46 -6.08
N LEU A 76 5.54 -9.86 -5.85
CA LEU A 76 6.14 -9.76 -4.53
C LEU A 76 5.41 -8.70 -3.73
N SER A 77 4.85 -9.11 -2.59
CA SER A 77 4.19 -8.22 -1.63
C SER A 77 4.99 -8.14 -0.36
N PHE A 78 4.98 -6.99 0.31
CA PHE A 78 5.66 -6.84 1.59
C PHE A 78 4.87 -6.03 2.61
N LEU A 79 5.04 -6.42 3.87
CA LEU A 79 4.62 -5.67 5.04
C LEU A 79 5.84 -4.99 5.66
N LEU A 80 5.87 -3.67 5.59
CA LEU A 80 6.86 -2.82 6.23
C LEU A 80 6.36 -2.41 7.61
N THR A 81 7.19 -2.60 8.63
CA THR A 81 6.96 -2.07 9.99
C THR A 81 8.10 -1.14 10.36
N PHE A 82 7.76 0.07 10.82
CA PHE A 82 8.73 1.04 11.35
C PHE A 82 8.20 1.59 12.68
N GLY A 83 8.71 1.09 13.80
CA GLY A 83 8.14 1.32 15.12
C GLY A 83 6.67 0.91 15.15
N LYS A 84 5.76 1.84 15.44
CA LYS A 84 4.31 1.58 15.38
C LYS A 84 3.70 1.60 13.97
N PHE A 85 4.37 2.19 12.99
CA PHE A 85 3.81 2.38 11.67
C PHE A 85 3.85 1.09 10.87
N ARG A 86 2.72 0.70 10.25
CA ARG A 86 2.61 -0.45 9.36
C ARG A 86 2.17 -0.03 7.96
N PHE A 87 2.90 -0.46 6.94
CA PHE A 87 2.61 -0.21 5.53
C PHE A 87 2.58 -1.51 4.74
N LEU A 88 1.50 -1.72 3.98
CA LEU A 88 1.37 -2.85 3.07
C LEU A 88 1.45 -2.36 1.62
N CYS A 89 2.30 -3.03 0.85
CA CYS A 89 2.39 -2.89 -0.60
C CYS A 89 2.34 -4.28 -1.23
N CYS A 90 1.38 -4.52 -2.13
CA CYS A 90 1.29 -5.81 -2.82
C CYS A 90 1.57 -5.70 -4.32
N GLY A 91 2.18 -4.60 -4.79
CA GLY A 91 2.39 -4.37 -6.22
C GLY A 91 1.09 -4.55 -7.00
N ASP A 92 1.12 -5.43 -7.99
CA ASP A 92 0.00 -5.73 -8.88
C ASP A 92 -0.70 -7.06 -8.53
N LEU A 93 -0.52 -7.55 -7.29
CA LEU A 93 -1.09 -8.82 -6.80
C LEU A 93 -2.58 -8.93 -7.13
N THR A 94 -2.98 -10.09 -7.64
CA THR A 94 -4.30 -10.29 -8.24
C THR A 94 -5.31 -10.89 -7.26
N TRP A 95 -6.59 -10.70 -7.59
CA TRP A 95 -7.76 -10.93 -6.74
C TRP A 95 -7.80 -12.27 -6.00
N ASN A 96 -7.44 -13.37 -6.67
CA ASN A 96 -7.46 -14.71 -6.07
C ASN A 96 -6.28 -14.92 -5.11
N ILE A 97 -5.11 -14.35 -5.40
CA ILE A 97 -3.94 -14.46 -4.51
C ILE A 97 -4.10 -13.56 -3.29
N GLU A 98 -4.69 -12.37 -3.45
CA GLU A 98 -5.13 -11.54 -2.32
C GLU A 98 -6.11 -12.30 -1.40
N ALA A 99 -7.00 -13.11 -1.97
CA ALA A 99 -7.90 -13.96 -1.20
C ALA A 99 -7.19 -15.12 -0.50
N LYS A 100 -6.26 -15.81 -1.19
CA LYS A 100 -5.40 -16.88 -0.65
C LYS A 100 -4.61 -16.37 0.57
N LEU A 101 -4.10 -15.14 0.51
CA LEU A 101 -3.40 -14.50 1.62
C LEU A 101 -4.30 -14.23 2.84
N MET A 102 -5.59 -13.97 2.62
CA MET A 102 -6.48 -13.35 3.63
C MET A 102 -7.67 -14.23 4.05
N THR A 103 -7.67 -15.52 3.68
CA THR A 103 -8.75 -16.48 3.98
C THR A 103 -8.18 -17.80 4.50
N PRO A 104 -8.71 -18.38 5.60
CA PRO A 104 -9.81 -17.88 6.43
C PRO A 104 -9.40 -16.82 7.47
N ASN A 105 -8.11 -16.62 7.71
CA ASN A 105 -7.57 -15.71 8.72
C ASN A 105 -6.95 -14.46 8.09
N ASN A 106 -6.72 -13.44 8.93
CA ASN A 106 -5.99 -12.23 8.59
C ASN A 106 -4.56 -12.27 9.17
N PRO A 107 -3.56 -12.77 8.43
CA PRO A 107 -2.17 -12.80 8.89
C PRO A 107 -1.49 -11.42 8.88
N ILE A 108 -2.02 -10.46 8.12
CA ILE A 108 -1.45 -9.12 7.99
C ILE A 108 -1.85 -8.21 9.16
N GLY A 109 -3.03 -8.43 9.74
CA GLY A 109 -3.63 -7.51 10.69
C GLY A 109 -3.99 -6.16 10.04
N ARG A 110 -4.23 -5.15 10.87
CA ARG A 110 -4.55 -3.79 10.40
C ARG A 110 -3.28 -3.03 10.03
N VAL A 111 -3.39 -2.11 9.07
CA VAL A 111 -2.26 -1.27 8.61
C VAL A 111 -2.59 0.23 8.72
N ASP A 112 -1.55 1.06 8.76
CA ASP A 112 -1.70 2.51 8.75
C ASP A 112 -1.79 3.03 7.33
N MET A 113 -0.94 2.52 6.44
CA MET A 113 -0.93 2.88 5.04
C MET A 113 -1.02 1.66 4.14
N PHE A 114 -1.75 1.79 3.04
CA PHE A 114 -1.88 0.77 2.00
C PHE A 114 -1.56 1.38 0.64
N MET A 115 -0.64 0.77 -0.10
CA MET A 115 -0.53 1.02 -1.54
C MET A 115 -1.60 0.20 -2.23
N VAL A 116 -2.61 0.86 -2.78
CA VAL A 116 -3.72 0.23 -3.49
C VAL A 116 -3.14 -0.62 -4.61
N THR A 117 -3.55 -1.89 -4.66
CA THR A 117 -2.92 -2.87 -5.54
C THR A 117 -3.27 -2.61 -6.99
N HIS A 118 -2.32 -2.90 -7.88
CA HIS A 118 -2.52 -2.90 -9.32
C HIS A 118 -3.14 -1.60 -9.85
N HIS A 119 -2.62 -0.46 -9.42
CA HIS A 119 -3.11 0.88 -9.75
C HIS A 119 -4.60 1.14 -9.37
N GLY A 120 -5.23 0.25 -8.61
CA GLY A 120 -6.67 0.26 -8.37
C GLY A 120 -7.50 -0.32 -9.51
N LEU A 121 -7.00 -1.39 -10.16
CA LEU A 121 -7.78 -2.18 -11.11
C LEU A 121 -8.70 -3.20 -10.39
N PRO A 122 -9.88 -3.54 -10.98
CA PRO A 122 -10.83 -4.49 -10.39
C PRO A 122 -10.34 -5.95 -10.37
N SER A 123 -9.27 -6.28 -11.10
CA SER A 123 -8.58 -7.58 -11.02
C SER A 123 -7.77 -7.77 -9.73
N SER A 124 -7.80 -6.78 -8.84
CA SER A 124 -7.15 -6.75 -7.52
C SER A 124 -8.03 -5.99 -6.52
N ASN A 125 -7.52 -5.67 -5.34
CA ASN A 125 -8.20 -4.95 -4.27
C ASN A 125 -9.45 -5.68 -3.73
N ASN A 126 -9.34 -7.00 -3.61
CA ASN A 126 -10.39 -7.87 -3.11
C ASN A 126 -10.90 -7.38 -1.73
N PRO A 127 -12.23 -7.24 -1.53
CA PRO A 127 -12.79 -6.79 -0.26
C PRO A 127 -12.33 -7.59 0.97
N VAL A 128 -11.99 -8.87 0.81
CA VAL A 128 -11.45 -9.69 1.92
C VAL A 128 -10.11 -9.16 2.42
N LEU A 129 -9.28 -8.61 1.54
CA LEU A 129 -8.02 -7.96 1.88
C LEU A 129 -8.28 -6.56 2.42
N VAL A 130 -8.91 -5.70 1.61
CA VAL A 130 -9.02 -4.26 1.87
C VAL A 130 -9.77 -3.99 3.18
N ARG A 131 -10.88 -4.70 3.43
CA ARG A 131 -11.67 -4.50 4.66
C ARG A 131 -10.99 -5.09 5.89
N ALA A 132 -10.17 -6.14 5.75
CA ALA A 132 -9.47 -6.78 6.86
C ALA A 132 -8.23 -5.99 7.31
N ILE A 133 -7.49 -5.39 6.37
CA ILE A 133 -6.35 -4.53 6.69
C ILE A 133 -6.80 -3.12 7.14
N ASP A 134 -8.01 -2.71 6.74
CA ASP A 134 -8.73 -1.50 7.19
C ASP A 134 -7.79 -0.28 7.32
N PRO A 135 -7.18 0.21 6.22
CA PRO A 135 -6.08 1.17 6.29
C PRO A 135 -6.53 2.55 6.82
N ARG A 136 -5.64 3.34 7.45
CA ARG A 136 -5.97 4.76 7.78
C ARG A 136 -5.82 5.63 6.53
N VAL A 137 -4.81 5.37 5.73
CA VAL A 137 -4.52 6.07 4.48
C VAL A 137 -4.29 5.05 3.38
N ALA A 138 -4.89 5.28 2.22
CA ALA A 138 -4.59 4.53 1.01
C ALA A 138 -3.97 5.46 -0.03
N VAL A 139 -3.00 4.96 -0.81
CA VAL A 139 -2.36 5.68 -1.92
C VAL A 139 -2.52 4.84 -3.17
N MET A 140 -3.05 5.42 -4.23
CA MET A 140 -3.33 4.74 -5.49
C MET A 140 -2.48 5.35 -6.61
N CYS A 141 -1.54 4.57 -7.13
CA CYS A 141 -0.64 4.95 -8.23
C CYS A 141 -1.30 4.81 -9.61
N ASN A 142 -2.55 5.29 -9.76
CA ASN A 142 -3.27 5.22 -11.02
C ASN A 142 -2.76 6.26 -12.03
N GLY A 143 -2.93 5.94 -13.31
CA GLY A 143 -2.80 6.89 -14.40
C GLY A 143 -4.13 7.58 -14.71
N PRO A 144 -4.16 8.53 -15.66
CA PRO A 144 -5.40 9.19 -16.06
C PRO A 144 -6.45 8.24 -16.64
N THR A 145 -6.01 7.17 -17.30
CA THR A 145 -6.86 6.19 -17.99
C THR A 145 -6.68 4.74 -17.51
N LYS A 146 -5.58 4.43 -16.81
CA LYS A 146 -5.28 3.10 -16.21
C LYS A 146 -5.51 3.14 -14.70
N GLY A 147 -6.28 2.17 -14.19
CA GLY A 147 -6.56 2.03 -12.77
C GLY A 147 -7.58 3.07 -12.27
N GLY A 148 -7.62 3.28 -10.96
CA GLY A 148 -8.57 4.19 -10.33
C GLY A 148 -10.03 3.84 -10.63
N ALA A 149 -10.36 2.55 -10.63
CA ALA A 149 -11.70 2.07 -10.94
C ALA A 149 -12.69 2.46 -9.83
N GLU A 150 -13.91 2.82 -10.23
CA GLU A 150 -14.98 3.21 -9.29
C GLU A 150 -15.26 2.11 -8.25
N SER A 151 -15.29 0.85 -8.68
CA SER A 151 -15.52 -0.30 -7.78
C SER A 151 -14.44 -0.42 -6.70
N VAL A 152 -13.16 -0.19 -7.04
CA VAL A 152 -12.06 -0.21 -6.07
C VAL A 152 -12.14 0.98 -5.11
N ILE A 153 -12.44 2.17 -5.63
CA ILE A 153 -12.64 3.37 -4.81
C ILE A 153 -13.80 3.17 -3.83
N LYS A 154 -14.89 2.53 -4.27
CA LYS A 154 -16.02 2.15 -3.41
C LYS A 154 -15.59 1.18 -2.31
N THR A 155 -14.90 0.09 -2.65
CA THR A 155 -14.37 -0.88 -1.67
C THR A 155 -13.50 -0.20 -0.60
N LEU A 156 -12.62 0.72 -1.00
CA LEU A 156 -11.77 1.48 -0.08
C LEU A 156 -12.62 2.39 0.84
N ARG A 157 -13.62 3.09 0.30
CA ARG A 157 -14.51 3.99 1.05
C ARG A 157 -15.38 3.27 2.09
N GLU A 158 -15.66 1.98 1.89
CA GLU A 158 -16.38 1.15 2.87
C GLU A 158 -15.52 0.81 4.10
N GLY A 159 -14.20 1.07 4.06
CA GLY A 159 -13.29 0.90 5.18
C GLY A 159 -13.58 1.89 6.32
N LYS A 160 -13.92 1.38 7.51
CA LYS A 160 -14.34 2.19 8.67
C LYS A 160 -13.28 3.17 9.15
N SER A 161 -12.00 2.84 8.98
CA SER A 161 -10.90 3.65 9.50
C SER A 161 -10.26 4.59 8.48
N LEU A 162 -10.67 4.51 7.21
CA LEU A 162 -10.07 5.29 6.14
C LEU A 162 -10.28 6.79 6.40
N LYS A 163 -9.19 7.55 6.42
CA LYS A 163 -9.17 9.00 6.61
C LYS A 163 -8.87 9.75 5.33
N ALA A 164 -8.11 9.15 4.42
CA ALA A 164 -7.82 9.72 3.11
C ALA A 164 -7.46 8.61 2.10
N LEU A 165 -7.96 8.77 0.88
CA LEU A 165 -7.51 8.05 -0.31
C LEU A 165 -6.79 9.05 -1.21
N TYR A 166 -5.49 8.88 -1.38
CA TYR A 166 -4.69 9.68 -2.29
C TYR A 166 -4.65 9.01 -3.66
N GLN A 167 -4.83 9.80 -4.72
CA GLN A 167 -4.67 9.37 -6.10
C GLN A 167 -3.48 10.06 -6.73
N LEU A 168 -2.70 9.31 -7.51
CA LEU A 168 -1.62 9.90 -8.28
C LEU A 168 -2.19 10.74 -9.42
N HIS A 169 -3.14 10.22 -10.19
CA HIS A 169 -3.83 10.97 -11.25
C HIS A 169 -5.34 11.01 -11.06
N ARG A 170 -5.98 12.06 -11.56
CA ARG A 170 -7.42 12.06 -11.79
C ARG A 170 -7.75 11.02 -12.85
N ASN A 171 -8.70 10.13 -12.59
CA ASN A 171 -9.24 9.26 -13.64
C ASN A 171 -10.16 10.10 -14.53
N VAL A 172 -9.80 10.25 -15.81
CA VAL A 172 -10.54 11.11 -16.75
C VAL A 172 -11.88 10.52 -17.17
N LYS A 173 -12.05 9.20 -17.00
CA LYS A 173 -13.29 8.47 -17.31
C LYS A 173 -14.34 8.57 -16.20
N LEU A 174 -13.97 9.09 -15.02
CA LEU A 174 -14.86 9.18 -13.86
C LEU A 174 -15.26 10.63 -13.56
N GLY A 175 -16.53 10.81 -13.19
CA GLY A 175 -17.02 12.05 -12.62
C GLY A 175 -16.33 12.37 -11.27
N PRO A 176 -16.22 13.65 -10.87
CA PRO A 176 -15.51 14.04 -9.64
C PRO A 176 -16.01 13.36 -8.36
N LYS A 177 -17.31 13.03 -8.26
CA LYS A 177 -17.91 12.37 -7.09
C LYS A 177 -17.56 10.87 -7.00
N LEU A 178 -17.22 10.25 -8.13
CA LEU A 178 -16.90 8.82 -8.24
C LEU A 178 -15.42 8.51 -7.93
N GLN A 179 -14.62 9.54 -7.68
CA GLN A 179 -13.20 9.42 -7.32
C GLN A 179 -12.85 10.29 -6.11
N THR A 180 -11.61 10.22 -5.64
CA THR A 180 -11.21 10.97 -4.44
C THR A 180 -11.39 12.48 -4.63
N PRO A 181 -11.72 13.26 -3.57
CA PRO A 181 -11.81 14.71 -3.69
C PRO A 181 -10.52 15.32 -4.26
N ALA A 182 -10.63 16.36 -5.10
CA ALA A 182 -9.50 16.95 -5.83
C ALA A 182 -8.28 17.29 -4.95
N LYS A 183 -8.49 17.72 -3.71
CA LYS A 183 -7.43 17.98 -2.71
C LYS A 183 -6.61 16.75 -2.27
N PHE A 184 -6.94 15.57 -2.77
CA PHE A 184 -6.24 14.30 -2.57
C PHE A 184 -5.77 13.67 -3.90
N ILE A 185 -5.86 14.39 -5.01
CA ILE A 185 -5.32 13.99 -6.32
C ILE A 185 -4.04 14.79 -6.56
N ALA A 186 -2.93 14.12 -6.84
CA ALA A 186 -1.66 14.81 -7.11
C ALA A 186 -1.64 15.48 -8.49
N ASN A 187 -2.08 14.75 -9.51
CA ASN A 187 -2.11 15.20 -10.90
C ASN A 187 -3.57 15.29 -11.37
N GLY A 188 -4.21 16.42 -11.07
CA GLY A 188 -5.62 16.67 -11.35
C GLY A 188 -5.90 17.47 -12.63
N GLY A 189 -4.87 18.06 -13.23
CA GLY A 189 -4.96 18.93 -14.40
C GLY A 189 -5.13 18.18 -15.73
N GLN A 190 -4.81 18.86 -16.83
CA GLN A 190 -4.75 18.25 -18.16
C GLN A 190 -3.69 17.14 -18.19
N THR A 191 -3.93 16.12 -19.00
CA THR A 191 -3.04 14.96 -19.12
C THR A 191 -1.83 15.24 -20.00
N ASP A 192 -2.01 16.05 -21.03
CA ASP A 192 -0.98 16.39 -21.99
C ASP A 192 0.02 17.35 -21.35
N GLY A 193 1.30 17.05 -21.44
CA GLY A 193 2.35 17.83 -20.78
C GLY A 193 2.38 17.69 -19.25
N CYS A 194 1.75 16.66 -18.68
CA CYS A 194 1.78 16.42 -17.22
C CYS A 194 3.21 16.07 -16.76
N GLU A 195 3.85 16.99 -16.02
CA GLU A 195 5.21 16.81 -15.47
C GLU A 195 5.27 15.81 -14.31
N GLY A 196 4.13 15.48 -13.71
CA GLY A 196 4.03 14.51 -12.62
C GLY A 196 4.39 15.08 -11.24
N VAL A 197 3.38 15.13 -10.38
CA VAL A 197 3.47 15.49 -8.96
C VAL A 197 3.41 14.22 -8.12
N TRP A 198 4.33 14.08 -7.18
CA TRP A 198 4.41 12.91 -6.30
C TRP A 198 3.46 12.98 -5.09
N VAL A 199 3.21 11.82 -4.49
CA VAL A 199 2.66 11.68 -3.13
C VAL A 199 3.76 11.11 -2.23
N LYS A 200 4.09 11.79 -1.13
CA LYS A 200 5.17 11.39 -0.22
C LYS A 200 4.66 11.22 1.19
N ALA A 201 4.95 10.06 1.78
CA ALA A 201 4.82 9.82 3.19
C ALA A 201 6.13 10.15 3.93
N ARG A 202 6.04 10.77 5.10
CA ARG A 202 7.17 10.87 6.05
C ARG A 202 6.72 10.35 7.40
N ILE A 203 7.47 9.41 7.96
CA ILE A 203 7.14 8.76 9.23
C ILE A 203 8.03 9.36 10.31
N SER A 204 7.43 9.73 11.45
CA SER A 204 8.18 10.27 12.60
C SER A 204 8.99 9.17 13.28
N PRO A 205 10.09 9.50 13.99
CA PRO A 205 10.80 8.53 14.83
C PRO A 205 9.84 7.74 15.75
N GLY A 206 10.08 6.43 15.88
CA GLY A 206 9.21 5.51 16.61
C GLY A 206 7.87 5.18 15.92
N GLY A 207 7.58 5.76 14.75
CA GLY A 207 6.44 5.38 13.92
C GLY A 207 5.08 5.78 14.46
N LYS A 208 4.98 6.63 15.50
CA LYS A 208 3.69 6.98 16.13
C LYS A 208 2.83 7.93 15.29
N ARG A 209 3.45 8.68 14.38
CA ARG A 209 2.81 9.69 13.52
C ARG A 209 3.46 9.67 12.15
N TYR A 210 2.70 10.04 11.14
CA TYR A 210 3.21 10.21 9.79
C TYR A 210 2.48 11.36 9.09
N THR A 211 3.11 11.91 8.06
CA THR A 211 2.50 12.92 7.20
C THR A 211 2.42 12.43 5.78
N VAL A 212 1.39 12.85 5.04
CA VAL A 212 1.31 12.67 3.59
C VAL A 212 1.22 14.03 2.92
N GLN A 213 2.08 14.25 1.94
CA GLN A 213 2.25 15.48 1.20
C GLN A 213 2.09 15.20 -0.30
N ILE A 214 1.40 16.10 -1.02
CA ILE A 214 1.31 16.10 -2.49
C ILE A 214 2.25 17.18 -2.99
N GLY A 215 3.25 16.82 -3.80
CA GLY A 215 4.16 17.76 -4.44
C GLY A 215 5.08 18.55 -3.49
N PRO A 216 6.07 19.26 -4.05
CA PRO A 216 7.06 20.01 -3.28
C PRO A 216 6.44 21.07 -2.37
N GLU A 217 5.40 21.76 -2.83
CA GLU A 217 4.77 22.89 -2.14
C GLU A 217 3.54 22.50 -1.31
N GLY A 218 3.02 21.29 -1.46
CA GLY A 218 1.80 20.90 -0.76
C GLY A 218 1.98 20.87 0.75
N LYS A 219 0.97 21.32 1.50
CA LYS A 219 0.97 21.26 2.96
C LYS A 219 0.86 19.80 3.45
N PRO A 220 1.82 19.28 4.25
CA PRO A 220 1.74 17.92 4.76
C PRO A 220 0.53 17.71 5.68
N LYS A 221 -0.31 16.72 5.38
CA LYS A 221 -1.42 16.31 6.24
C LYS A 221 -0.94 15.28 7.26
N ARG A 222 -1.25 15.48 8.54
CA ARG A 222 -0.78 14.62 9.65
C ARG A 222 -1.78 13.51 9.95
N TYR A 223 -1.26 12.32 10.24
CA TYR A 223 -2.00 11.14 10.67
C TYR A 223 -1.30 10.49 11.87
N LYS A 224 -2.05 9.69 12.64
CA LYS A 224 -1.53 8.89 13.76
C LYS A 224 -1.53 7.42 13.35
N SER A 225 -0.46 6.72 13.70
CA SER A 225 -0.40 5.26 13.57
C SER A 225 -1.21 4.61 14.70
N ARG A 226 -1.65 3.37 14.49
CA ARG A 226 -2.41 2.60 15.49
C ARG A 226 -1.50 1.91 16.50
#